data_AF-C3YAN7-F1
#
_entry.id   AF-C3YAN7-F1
#
_cell.length_a   1.000
_cell.length_b   1.000
_cell.length_c   1.000
_cell.angle_alpha   90.00
_cell.angle_beta   90.00
_cell.angle_gamma   90.00
#
_symmetry.space_group_name_H-M   'P 1'
#
loop_
_entity.id
_entity.type
_entity.pdbx_description
1 polymer ?
#
loop_
_entity_poly.entity_id
_entity_poly.type
_entity_poly.pdbx_seq_one_letter_code
_entity_poly.pdbx_strand_id
1 'polypeptide(L)' 'PFVFRRRSSMFVDLDGDVAHEFYEETHYVCNGQKRAGMRRIFDDLTPQGIVELEFPRLHVDMPFVLCD' A
#
# COMPACT_ATOMS: atom_id res chain seq x y z
N PRO A 1 24.83 -6.07 -10.98
CA PRO A 1 24.74 -5.93 -9.50
C PRO A 1 23.32 -6.28 -9.02
N PHE A 2 23.21 -7.09 -7.97
CA PHE A 2 21.91 -7.50 -7.44
C PHE A 2 21.24 -6.40 -6.62
N VAL A 3 19.92 -6.30 -6.74
CA VAL A 3 19.06 -5.37 -6.00
C VAL A 3 18.45 -6.10 -4.81
N PHE A 4 18.83 -5.71 -3.61
CA PHE A 4 18.33 -6.29 -2.35
C PHE A 4 17.27 -5.41 -1.67
N ARG A 5 17.15 -4.15 -2.09
CA ARG A 5 16.28 -3.15 -1.47
C ARG A 5 15.55 -2.37 -2.55
N ARG A 6 14.27 -2.06 -2.30
CA ARG A 6 13.47 -1.19 -3.19
C ARG A 6 12.76 -0.10 -2.38
N ARG A 7 12.44 1.01 -3.04
CA ARG A 7 11.49 1.99 -2.49
C ARG A 7 10.07 1.47 -2.70
N SER A 8 9.30 1.36 -1.63
CA SER A 8 7.91 0.93 -1.67
C SER A 8 6.98 2.09 -2.02
N SER A 9 5.88 1.78 -2.67
CA SER A 9 4.74 2.68 -2.90
C SER A 9 3.58 2.40 -1.95
N MET A 10 3.81 1.63 -0.88
CA MET A 10 2.83 1.34 0.16
C MET A 10 2.98 2.30 1.33
N PHE A 11 1.89 2.44 2.08
CA PHE A 11 1.78 3.21 3.31
C PHE A 11 1.36 2.27 4.44
N VAL A 12 1.66 2.71 5.67
CA VAL A 12 1.29 2.07 6.92
C VAL A 12 0.33 3.00 7.65
N ASP A 13 -0.82 2.50 8.09
CA ASP A 13 -1.75 3.28 8.92
C ASP A 13 -1.41 3.20 10.42
N LEU A 14 -2.28 3.76 11.26
CA LEU A 14 -2.10 3.79 12.71
C LEU A 14 -2.22 2.41 13.37
N ASP A 15 -2.95 1.49 12.75
CA ASP A 15 -3.15 0.12 13.23
C ASP A 15 -2.02 -0.81 12.76
N GLY A 16 -1.15 -0.33 11.85
CA GLY A 16 -0.01 -1.06 11.33
C GLY A 16 -0.32 -1.83 10.04
N ASP A 17 -1.50 -1.63 9.45
CA ASP A 17 -1.88 -2.25 8.20
C ASP A 17 -1.08 -1.61 7.05
N VAL A 18 -0.71 -2.43 6.06
CA VAL A 18 0.12 -2.00 4.92
C VAL A 18 -0.68 -2.12 3.63
N ALA A 19 -0.87 -0.99 2.94
CA ALA A 19 -1.60 -0.96 1.67
C ALA A 19 -1.07 0.15 0.74
N HIS A 20 -1.45 0.09 -0.54
CA HIS A 20 -1.21 1.19 -1.46
C HIS A 20 -2.17 2.38 -1.22
N GLU A 21 -3.40 2.10 -0.79
CA GLU A 21 -4.45 3.08 -0.57
C GLU A 21 -5.32 2.64 0.60
N PHE A 22 -5.75 3.61 1.42
CA PHE A 22 -6.65 3.39 2.55
C PHE A 22 -7.99 4.09 2.29
N TYR A 23 -9.06 3.48 2.78
CA TYR A 23 -10.42 4.00 2.67
C TYR A 23 -11.15 3.83 3.99
N GLU A 24 -11.94 4.82 4.39
CA GLU A 24 -12.90 4.71 5.48
C GLU A 24 -14.31 4.50 4.94
N GLU A 25 -15.10 3.74 5.67
CA GLU A 25 -16.54 3.66 5.43
C GLU A 25 -17.19 5.00 5.80
N THR A 26 -18.07 5.47 4.92
CA THR A 26 -18.86 6.68 5.13
C THR A 26 -20.34 6.33 5.01
N HIS A 27 -21.17 6.97 5.83
CA HIS A 27 -22.62 6.82 5.73
C HIS A 27 -23.24 8.13 5.28
N TYR A 28 -24.06 8.06 4.23
CA TYR A 28 -24.79 9.22 3.72
C TYR A 28 -26.25 8.85 3.45
N VAL A 29 -27.11 9.86 3.45
CA VAL A 29 -28.53 9.69 3.15
C VAL A 29 -28.77 10.19 1.73
N CYS A 30 -29.29 9.32 0.86
CA CYS A 30 -29.68 9.67 -0.50
C CYS A 30 -31.14 9.25 -0.71
N ASN A 31 -32.00 10.19 -1.08
CA ASN A 31 -33.45 9.99 -1.24
C ASN A 31 -34.13 9.35 -0.01
N GLY A 32 -33.74 9.75 1.19
CA GLY A 32 -34.28 9.22 2.45
C GLY A 32 -33.79 7.81 2.83
N GLN A 33 -32.96 7.17 2.00
CA GLN A 33 -32.35 5.88 2.29
C GLN A 33 -30.92 6.07 2.78
N LYS A 34 -30.56 5.37 3.87
CA LYS A 34 -29.18 5.28 4.33
C LYS A 34 -28.38 4.42 3.36
N ARG A 35 -27.23 4.94 2.95
CA ARG A 35 -26.27 4.24 2.09
C ARG A 35 -24.89 4.31 2.74
N ALA A 36 -24.11 3.25 2.50
CA ALA A 36 -22.69 3.24 2.78
C ALA A 36 -21.92 3.62 1.51
N GLY A 37 -20.81 4.30 1.69
CA GLY A 37 -19.83 4.63 0.67
C GLY A 37 -18.43 4.49 1.24
N MET A 38 -17.43 4.72 0.40
CA MET A 38 -16.02 4.68 0.83
C MET A 38 -15.37 6.01 0.48
N ARG A 39 -14.61 6.57 1.41
CA ARG A 39 -13.80 7.78 1.20
C ARG A 39 -12.34 7.41 1.33
N ARG A 40 -11.54 7.83 0.35
CA ARG A 40 -10.08 7.62 0.39
C ARG A 40 -9.45 8.48 1.49
N ILE A 41 -8.57 7.87 2.27
CA ILE A 41 -7.80 8.51 3.33
C ILE A 41 -6.39 8.79 2.82
N PHE A 42 -5.88 9.97 3.15
CA PHE A 42 -4.49 10.36 2.92
C PHE A 42 -3.78 10.82 4.19
N ASP A 43 -4.56 11.11 5.24
CA ASP A 43 -4.08 11.61 6.53
C ASP A 43 -3.61 10.46 7.42
N ASP A 44 -2.69 10.76 8.34
CA ASP A 44 -2.14 9.81 9.33
C ASP A 44 -1.53 8.52 8.74
N LEU A 45 -1.18 8.54 7.45
CA LEU A 45 -0.47 7.45 6.76
C LEU A 45 1.03 7.70 6.72
N THR A 46 1.81 6.70 7.16
CA THR A 46 3.28 6.74 7.09
C THR A 46 3.78 5.98 5.87
N PRO A 47 4.62 6.57 5.00
CA PRO A 47 5.20 5.83 3.89
C PRO A 47 6.04 4.64 4.39
N GLN A 48 5.86 3.45 3.80
CA GLN A 48 6.63 2.26 4.20
C GLN A 48 8.14 2.43 3.93
N GLY A 49 8.52 3.30 2.99
CA GLY A 49 9.90 3.66 2.73
C GLY A 49 10.68 2.59 1.97
N ILE A 50 11.89 2.26 2.42
CA ILE A 50 12.76 1.28 1.76
C ILE A 50 12.51 -0.09 2.37
N VAL A 51 12.17 -1.06 1.53
CA VAL A 51 11.85 -2.43 1.92
C VAL A 51 12.93 -3.38 1.40
N GLU A 52 13.32 -4.34 2.23
CA GLU A 52 14.20 -5.43 1.85
C GLU A 52 13.45 -6.48 1.03
N LEU A 53 14.08 -6.93 -0.04
CA LEU A 53 13.52 -7.96 -0.90
C LEU A 53 13.89 -9.33 -0.33
N GLU A 54 12.89 -10.19 -0.16
CA GLU A 54 13.09 -11.58 0.27
C GLU A 54 14.06 -12.32 -0.66
N PHE A 55 14.01 -12.01 -1.96
CA PHE A 55 14.94 -12.51 -2.95
C PHE A 55 15.58 -11.37 -3.76
N PRO A 56 16.89 -11.43 -4.04
CA PRO A 56 17.57 -10.43 -4.83
C PRO A 56 17.02 -10.39 -6.27
N ARG A 57 16.88 -9.18 -6.81
CA ARG A 57 16.44 -8.95 -8.19
C ARG A 57 17.60 -8.51 -9.07
N LEU A 58 17.50 -8.78 -10.37
CA LEU A 58 18.48 -8.29 -11.36
C LEU A 58 18.34 -6.79 -11.61
N HIS A 59 17.14 -6.24 -11.47
CA HIS A 59 16.84 -4.83 -11.69
C HIS A 59 15.63 -4.40 -10.84
N VAL A 60 15.52 -3.10 -10.54
CA VAL A 60 14.49 -2.56 -9.63
C VAL A 60 13.06 -2.70 -10.20
N ASP A 61 12.92 -2.53 -11.51
CA ASP A 61 11.62 -2.57 -12.21
C ASP A 61 11.27 -3.94 -12.80
N MET A 62 12.17 -4.93 -12.72
CA MET A 62 11.92 -6.27 -13.26
C MET A 62 11.51 -7.23 -12.13
N PRO A 63 10.39 -7.96 -12.27
CA PRO A 63 9.91 -8.88 -11.24
C PRO A 63 10.68 -10.21 -11.20
N PHE A 64 11.69 -10.40 -12.05
CA PHE A 64 12.41 -11.68 -12.16
C PHE A 64 13.35 -11.90 -10.96
N VAL A 65 13.24 -13.09 -10.38
CA VAL A 65 14.09 -13.61 -9.31
C VAL A 65 14.88 -14.78 -9.88
N LEU A 66 16.17 -14.87 -9.56
CA LEU A 66 16.96 -16.07 -9.85
C LEU A 66 16.66 -17.11 -8.76
N CYS A 67 16.03 -18.21 -9.14
CA CYS A 67 15.85 -19.39 -8.30
C CYS A 67 16.81 -20.49 -8.80
N ASP A 68 17.33 -21.30 -7.87
CA ASP A 68 18.18 -22.48 -8.17
C ASP A 68 17.36 -23.62 -8.80
#